data_AF-A0A1G5A9W7-F1
#
_entry.id   AF-A0A1G5A9W7-F1
#
_cell.length_a   1.000
_cell.length_b   1.000
_cell.length_c   1.000
_cell.angle_alpha   90.00
_cell.angle_beta   90.00
_cell.angle_gamma   90.00
#
_symmetry.space_group_name_H-M   'P 1'
#
loop_
_entity.id
_entity.type
_entity.pdbx_description
1 polymer ?
#
loop_
_entity_poly.entity_id
_entity_poly.type
_entity_poly.pdbx_seq_one_letter_code
_entity_poly.pdbx_strand_id
1 'polypeptide(L)'
;MQTTLNLLENALKEDNNIATWTKRLGLSGKALYNARDRGHLSPAIAGALAEELGKDPKEWIVVAALESERESACKTRMVSRMRKTLML
;
A
#
# COMPACT_ATOMS: atom_id res chain seq x y z
N MET A 1 -12.78 4.13 -1.47
CA MET A 1 -11.40 4.51 -1.16
C MET A 1 -10.49 3.35 -1.42
N GLN A 2 -9.57 3.49 -2.37
CA GLN A 2 -8.49 2.53 -2.50
C GLN A 2 -7.59 2.61 -1.26
N THR A 3 -7.24 1.45 -0.70
CA THR A 3 -6.31 1.36 0.44
C THR A 3 -5.15 0.45 0.11
N THR A 4 -4.02 0.64 0.79
CA THR A 4 -2.85 -0.26 0.59
C THR A 4 -3.14 -1.70 1.02
N LEU A 5 -4.10 -1.92 1.92
CA LEU A 5 -4.58 -3.26 2.23
C LEU A 5 -5.36 -3.87 1.08
N ASN A 6 -6.17 -3.10 0.34
CA ASN A 6 -6.81 -3.61 -0.87
C ASN A 6 -5.79 -3.96 -1.96
N LEU A 7 -4.66 -3.24 -2.03
CA LEU A 7 -3.54 -3.63 -2.91
C LEU A 7 -2.99 -5.00 -2.51
N LEU A 8 -2.73 -5.21 -1.21
CA LEU A 8 -2.29 -6.50 -0.69
C LEU A 8 -3.30 -7.62 -0.94
N GLU A 9 -4.58 -7.37 -0.69
CA GLU A 9 -5.64 -8.34 -0.96
C GLU A 9 -5.72 -8.73 -2.43
N ASN A 10 -5.52 -7.78 -3.35
CA ASN A 10 -5.49 -8.08 -4.78
C ASN A 10 -4.27 -8.93 -5.16
N ALA A 11 -3.10 -8.64 -4.58
CA ALA A 11 -1.93 -9.50 -4.74
C ALA A 11 -2.20 -10.94 -4.25
N LEU A 12 -2.89 -11.06 -3.12
CA LEU A 12 -3.26 -12.35 -2.54
C LEU A 12 -4.33 -13.10 -3.34
N LYS A 13 -5.07 -12.43 -4.23
CA LYS A 13 -5.95 -13.11 -5.20
C LYS A 13 -5.17 -13.73 -6.34
N GLU A 14 -4.05 -13.13 -6.76
CA GLU A 14 -3.18 -13.70 -7.80
C GLU A 14 -2.34 -14.87 -7.26
N ASP A 15 -1.80 -14.72 -6.05
CA ASP A 15 -1.11 -15.77 -5.32
C ASP A 15 -1.46 -15.68 -3.84
N ASN A 16 -2.24 -16.66 -3.35
CA ASN A 16 -2.81 -16.72 -2.00
C ASN A 16 -1.77 -16.93 -0.88
N ASN A 17 -0.50 -16.63 -1.14
CA ASN A 17 0.59 -16.82 -0.19
C ASN A 17 1.40 -15.52 0.05
N ILE A 18 1.21 -14.93 1.24
CA ILE A 18 1.99 -13.78 1.72
C ILE A 18 3.50 -14.07 1.70
N ALA A 19 3.92 -15.30 1.97
CA ALA A 19 5.34 -15.65 1.98
C ALA A 19 5.95 -15.61 0.57
N THR A 20 5.17 -15.95 -0.47
CA THR A 20 5.63 -15.80 -1.87
C THR A 20 5.88 -14.34 -2.19
N TRP A 21 4.91 -13.46 -1.89
CA TRP A 21 5.04 -12.02 -2.09
C TRP A 21 6.19 -11.42 -1.27
N THR A 22 6.38 -11.87 -0.02
CA THR A 22 7.49 -11.43 0.82
C THR A 22 8.85 -11.74 0.17
N LYS A 23 8.99 -12.93 -0.41
CA LYS A 23 10.21 -13.33 -1.15
C LYS A 23 10.38 -12.55 -2.44
N ARG A 24 9.30 -12.41 -3.22
CA ARG A 24 9.31 -11.68 -4.51
C ARG A 24 9.74 -10.23 -4.31
N LEU A 25 9.25 -9.57 -3.26
CA LEU A 25 9.61 -8.19 -2.91
C LEU A 25 10.95 -8.06 -2.16
N GLY A 26 11.70 -9.14 -1.93
CA GLY A 26 12.98 -9.11 -1.22
C GLY A 26 12.87 -8.66 0.25
N LEU A 27 11.72 -8.88 0.89
CA LEU A 27 11.45 -8.43 2.25
C LEU A 27 11.85 -9.47 3.31
N SER A 28 12.08 -9.02 4.55
CA SER A 28 12.20 -9.93 5.69
C SER A 28 10.90 -10.72 5.90
N GLY A 29 10.99 -11.97 6.38
CA GLY A 29 9.87 -12.92 6.43
C GLY A 29 8.60 -12.42 7.13
N LYS A 30 8.70 -11.44 8.04
CA LYS A 30 7.56 -10.88 8.79
C LYS A 30 7.07 -9.52 8.26
N ALA A 31 7.73 -8.92 7.27
CA ALA A 31 7.46 -7.53 6.87
C ALA A 31 6.01 -7.31 6.41
N LEU A 32 5.49 -8.18 5.53
CA LEU A 32 4.11 -8.07 5.05
C LEU A 32 3.08 -8.41 6.13
N TYR A 33 3.35 -9.40 6.99
CA TYR A 33 2.50 -9.72 8.13
C TYR A 33 2.40 -8.51 9.07
N ASN A 34 3.54 -7.93 9.46
CA ASN A 34 3.58 -6.76 10.33
C ASN A 34 2.91 -5.52 9.70
N ALA A 35 2.95 -5.38 8.38
CA ALA A 35 2.26 -4.29 7.67
C ALA A 35 0.74 -4.49 7.71
N ARG A 36 0.27 -5.72 7.41
CA ARG A 36 -1.15 -6.09 7.50
C ARG A 36 -1.69 -5.88 8.91
N ASP A 37 -0.97 -6.32 9.94
CA ASP A 37 -1.39 -6.21 11.34
C ASP A 37 -1.43 -4.73 11.80
N ARG A 38 -0.57 -3.86 11.23
CA ARG A 38 -0.61 -2.39 11.45
C ARG A 38 -1.72 -1.69 10.66
N GLY A 39 -2.39 -2.39 9.75
CA GLY A 39 -3.50 -1.86 8.97
C GLY A 39 -3.11 -1.07 7.71
N HIS A 40 -1.83 -1.00 7.33
CA HIS A 40 -1.36 -0.32 6.11
C HIS A 40 0.03 -0.79 5.69
N LEU A 41 0.34 -0.65 4.41
CA LEU A 41 1.68 -0.86 3.87
C LEU A 41 2.52 0.41 3.99
N SER A 42 3.83 0.25 4.21
CA SER A 42 4.76 1.38 4.08
C SER A 42 4.86 1.82 2.60
N PRO A 43 5.24 3.08 2.30
CA PRO A 43 5.34 3.57 0.93
C PRO A 43 6.22 2.71 0.01
N ALA A 44 7.38 2.25 0.51
CA ALA A 44 8.27 1.39 -0.28
C ALA A 44 7.63 0.03 -0.64
N ILE A 45 6.95 -0.60 0.33
CA ILE A 45 6.26 -1.88 0.11
C ILE A 45 5.08 -1.70 -0.85
N ALA A 46 4.29 -0.63 -0.69
CA ALA A 46 3.15 -0.34 -1.56
C ALA A 46 3.60 -0.10 -3.01
N GLY A 47 4.66 0.68 -3.22
CA GLY A 47 5.23 0.93 -4.55
C GLY A 47 5.73 -0.35 -5.20
N ALA A 48 6.53 -1.15 -4.50
CA ALA A 48 7.09 -2.40 -5.03
C ALA A 48 5.97 -3.42 -5.35
N LEU A 49 4.96 -3.54 -4.49
CA LEU A 49 3.82 -4.41 -4.74
C LEU A 49 2.98 -3.93 -5.93
N ALA A 50 2.80 -2.62 -6.08
CA ALA A 50 2.09 -2.04 -7.22
C ALA A 50 2.83 -2.31 -8.55
N GLU A 51 4.15 -2.19 -8.56
CA GLU A 51 4.99 -2.50 -9.72
C GLU A 51 4.80 -3.95 -10.18
N GLU A 52 4.86 -4.91 -9.25
CA GLU A 52 4.63 -6.32 -9.55
C GLU A 52 3.21 -6.62 -10.05
N LEU A 53 2.23 -5.81 -9.65
CA LEU A 53 0.83 -5.92 -10.10
C LEU A 53 0.53 -5.09 -11.36
N GLY A 54 1.54 -4.49 -12.00
CA GLY A 54 1.36 -3.66 -13.19
C GLY A 54 0.57 -2.36 -12.96
N LYS A 55 0.55 -1.85 -11.72
CA LYS A 55 -0.09 -0.58 -11.32
C LYS A 55 0.97 0.52 -11.20
N ASP A 56 0.55 1.79 -11.16
CA ASP A 56 1.50 2.91 -11.00
C ASP A 56 2.10 2.94 -9.58
N PRO A 57 3.41 2.68 -9.41
CA PRO A 57 4.04 2.69 -8.09
C PRO A 57 3.97 4.05 -7.39
N LYS A 58 4.00 5.15 -8.15
CA LYS A 58 3.98 6.52 -7.58
C LYS A 58 2.66 6.79 -6.89
N GLU A 59 1.55 6.38 -7.49
CA GLU A 59 0.22 6.54 -6.89
C GLU A 59 0.14 5.78 -5.57
N TRP A 60 0.59 4.52 -5.54
CA TRP A 60 0.54 3.68 -4.35
C TRP A 60 1.50 4.11 -3.24
N ILE A 61 2.65 4.69 -3.59
CA ILE A 61 3.54 5.37 -2.63
C ILE A 61 2.80 6.53 -1.94
N VAL A 62 2.06 7.35 -2.71
CA VAL A 62 1.31 8.49 -2.14
C VAL A 62 0.15 8.02 -1.27
N VAL A 63 -0.62 7.01 -1.70
CA VAL A 63 -1.68 6.42 -0.88
C VAL A 63 -1.13 5.94 0.45
N ALA A 64 -0.05 5.15 0.44
CA ALA A 64 0.60 4.64 1.64
C ALA A 64 1.12 5.76 2.56
N ALA A 65 1.69 6.82 1.99
CA ALA A 65 2.17 7.97 2.75
C ALA A 65 1.01 8.69 3.47
N LEU A 66 -0.13 8.87 2.79
CA LEU A 66 -1.31 9.48 3.39
C LEU A 66 -1.93 8.59 4.47
N GLU A 67 -1.98 7.26 4.28
CA GLU A 67 -2.48 6.32 5.28
C GLU A 67 -1.62 6.30 6.55
N SER A 68 -0.30 6.36 6.40
CA SER A 68 0.66 6.33 7.50
C SER A 68 0.72 7.63 8.30
N GLU A 69 0.21 8.74 7.73
CA GLU A 69 0.27 10.06 8.35
C GLU A 69 -0.70 10.16 9.53
N ARG A 70 -0.31 10.90 10.57
CA ARG A 70 -1.19 11.13 11.73
C ARG A 70 -2.35 12.03 11.33
N GLU A 71 -3.49 11.86 12.01
CA GLU A 71 -4.64 12.73 11.80
C GLU A 71 -4.29 14.19 12.08
N SER A 72 -4.53 15.03 11.08
CA SER A 72 -4.22 16.46 11.13
C SER A 72 -5.01 17.20 10.05
N ALA A 73 -5.18 18.51 10.21
CA ALA A 73 -5.77 19.35 9.17
C ALA A 73 -4.98 19.29 7.85
N CYS A 74 -3.66 19.07 7.91
CA CYS A 74 -2.82 18.84 6.73
C CYS A 74 -3.19 17.54 6.01
N LYS A 75 -3.31 16.42 6.73
CA LYS A 75 -3.73 15.13 6.17
C LYS A 75 -5.11 15.25 5.52
N THR A 76 -6.11 15.80 6.21
CA THR A 76 -7.46 16.00 5.67
C THR A 76 -7.45 16.80 4.36
N ARG A 77 -6.69 17.91 4.32
CA ARG A 77 -6.55 18.73 3.12
C ARG A 77 -5.88 17.98 1.97
N MET A 78 -4.82 17.21 2.25
CA MET A 78 -4.09 16.45 1.23
C MET A 78 -4.92 15.28 0.69
N VAL A 79 -5.60 14.51 1.55
CA VAL A 79 -6.52 13.45 1.12
C VAL A 79 -7.62 14.02 0.23
N SER A 80 -8.22 15.15 0.60
CA SER A 80 -9.23 15.83 -0.23
C SER A 80 -8.68 16.25 -1.59
N ARG A 81 -7.47 16.84 -1.63
CA ARG A 81 -6.81 17.26 -2.87
C ARG A 81 -6.47 16.08 -3.78
N MET A 82 -6.01 14.97 -3.21
CA MET A 82 -5.59 13.80 -3.97
C MET A 82 -6.75 12.88 -4.38
N ARG A 83 -7.97 13.13 -3.89
CA ARG A 83 -9.15 12.29 -4.13
C ARG A 83 -9.39 11.97 -5.61
N LYS A 84 -9.31 12.99 -6.48
CA LYS A 84 -9.53 12.83 -7.93
C LYS A 84 -8.39 12.08 -8.62
N THR A 85 -7.16 12.28 -8.17
CA THR A 85 -5.96 11.69 -8.76
C THR A 85 -5.79 10.24 -8.34
N LEU A 86 -6.06 9.93 -7.07
CA LEU A 86 -5.82 8.63 -6.47
C LEU A 86 -7.10 7.82 -6.23
N MET A 87 -8.23 8.15 -6.87
CA MET A 87 -9.51 7.44 -6.69
C MET A 87 -9.83 7.09 -5.20
N LEU A 88 -9.53 8.01 -4.28
CA LEU A 88 -9.76 7.84 -2.84
C LEU A 88 -11.25 8.03 -2.47
#